data_AF-A0AAU3Y169-F1
#
_entry.id   AF-A0AAU3Y169-F1
#
_cell.length_a   1.000
_cell.length_b   1.000
_cell.length_c   1.000
_cell.angle_alpha   90.00
_cell.angle_beta   90.00
_cell.angle_gamma   90.00
#
_symmetry.space_group_name_H-M   'P 1'
#
loop_
_entity.id
_entity.type
_entity.pdbx_description
1 polymer ?
#
loop_
_entity_poly.entity_id
_entity_poly.type
_entity_poly.pdbx_seq_one_letter_code
_entity_poly.pdbx_strand_id
1 'polypeptide(L)'
;MTVQNVDRTLSRKQRLQEKQRRQLSVVDTVDKAEGKVRKAEAELAVAVTEAVQVFGDEQSASEALDMSVEAIRRFLHMARDEAADAGNAAEAAGKP
;
A
#
# COMPACT_ATOMS: atom_id res chain seq x y z
N MET A 1 5.85 47.62 -21.65
CA MET A 1 4.39 47.39 -21.61
C MET A 1 4.14 46.13 -20.80
N THR A 2 3.85 46.28 -19.50
CA THR A 2 3.60 45.17 -18.57
C THR A 2 2.20 44.63 -18.82
N VAL A 3 2.11 43.43 -19.41
CA VAL A 3 0.84 42.74 -19.65
C VAL A 3 0.28 42.36 -18.29
N GLN A 4 -0.68 43.15 -17.83
CA GLN A 4 -1.42 42.91 -16.61
C GLN A 4 -2.13 41.57 -16.75
N ASN A 5 -1.66 40.55 -16.03
CA ASN A 5 -2.41 39.32 -15.79
C ASN A 5 -3.57 39.66 -14.85
N VAL A 6 -4.57 40.35 -15.37
CA VAL A 6 -5.85 40.57 -14.71
C VAL A 6 -6.54 39.22 -14.61
N ASP A 7 -6.84 38.81 -13.38
CA ASP A 7 -7.66 37.67 -12.97
C ASP A 7 -8.57 37.13 -14.07
N ARG A 8 -8.03 36.22 -14.89
CA ARG A 8 -8.84 35.48 -15.85
C ARG A 8 -9.64 34.48 -15.03
N THR A 9 -10.83 34.88 -14.59
CA THR A 9 -11.85 33.94 -14.14
C THR A 9 -11.98 32.87 -15.20
N LEU A 10 -11.45 31.68 -14.91
CA LEU A 10 -11.41 30.55 -15.83
C LEU A 10 -12.78 30.35 -16.48
N SER A 11 -12.80 30.11 -17.79
CA SER A 11 -14.03 29.82 -18.51
C SER A 11 -14.77 28.65 -17.86
N ARG A 12 -16.11 28.61 -17.97
CA ARG A 12 -16.94 27.51 -17.40
C ARG A 12 -16.39 26.13 -17.78
N LYS A 13 -15.89 25.97 -19.01
CA LYS A 13 -15.23 24.73 -19.47
C LYS A 13 -13.90 24.46 -18.76
N GLN A 14 -13.06 25.48 -18.59
CA GLN A 14 -11.77 25.36 -17.90
C GLN A 14 -11.95 25.04 -16.41
N ARG A 15 -12.94 25.66 -15.75
CA ARG A 15 -13.32 25.34 -14.36
C ARG A 15 -13.80 23.90 -14.23
N LEU A 16 -14.60 23.42 -15.18
CA LEU A 16 -15.08 22.03 -15.19
C LEU A 16 -13.92 21.03 -15.39
N GLN A 17 -13.04 21.28 -16.37
CA GLN A 17 -11.86 20.45 -16.60
C GLN A 17 -10.91 20.45 -15.41
N GLU A 18 -10.68 21.60 -14.78
CA GLU A 18 -9.86 21.67 -13.58
C GLU A 18 -10.48 20.91 -12.41
N LYS A 19 -11.81 21.02 -12.23
CA LYS A 19 -12.53 20.23 -11.21
C LYS A 19 -12.37 18.73 -11.44
N GLN A 20 -12.52 18.27 -12.68
CA GLN A 20 -12.31 16.87 -13.05
C GLN A 20 -10.85 16.43 -12.81
N ARG A 21 -9.87 17.22 -13.26
CA ARG A 21 -8.44 16.92 -13.05
C ARG A 21 -8.10 16.79 -11.56
N ARG A 22 -8.63 17.69 -10.72
CA ARG A 22 -8.41 17.62 -9.27
C ARG A 22 -9.07 16.37 -8.67
N GLN A 23 -10.25 15.98 -9.12
CA GLN A 23 -10.91 14.75 -8.66
C GLN A 23 -10.12 13.50 -9.04
N LEU A 24 -9.66 13.38 -10.29
CA LEU A 24 -8.82 12.26 -10.72
C LEU A 24 -7.51 12.21 -9.93
N SER A 25 -6.85 13.36 -9.74
CA SER A 25 -5.61 13.43 -8.98
C SER A 25 -5.76 12.96 -7.53
N VAL A 26 -6.91 13.18 -6.89
CA VAL A 26 -7.15 12.70 -5.52
C VAL A 26 -7.23 11.17 -5.51
N VAL A 27 -7.97 10.58 -6.44
CA VAL A 27 -8.08 9.12 -6.57
C VAL A 27 -6.70 8.51 -6.81
N ASP A 28 -5.94 9.04 -7.79
CA ASP A 28 -4.58 8.55 -8.08
C ASP A 28 -3.65 8.61 -6.86
N THR A 29 -3.76 9.67 -6.04
CA THR A 29 -2.96 9.80 -4.82
C THR A 29 -3.36 8.81 -3.74
N VAL A 30 -4.66 8.52 -3.60
CA VAL A 30 -5.17 7.53 -2.65
C VAL A 30 -4.74 6.14 -3.09
N ASP A 31 -4.95 5.76 -4.36
CA ASP A 31 -4.55 4.47 -4.90
C ASP A 31 -3.04 4.22 -4.71
N LYS A 32 -2.22 5.25 -4.96
CA LYS A 32 -0.77 5.17 -4.72
C LYS A 32 -0.43 5.03 -3.24
N ALA A 33 -1.16 5.69 -2.35
CA ALA A 33 -0.95 5.55 -0.91
C ALA A 33 -1.36 4.16 -0.43
N GLU A 34 -2.51 3.65 -0.87
CA GLU A 34 -2.98 2.29 -0.58
C GLU A 34 -2.01 1.23 -1.06
N GLY A 35 -1.46 1.39 -2.28
CA GLY A 35 -0.42 0.49 -2.79
C GLY A 35 0.84 0.47 -1.92
N LYS A 36 1.25 1.62 -1.38
CA LYS A 36 2.39 1.69 -0.44
C LYS A 36 2.07 1.04 0.90
N VAL A 37 0.86 1.25 1.43
CA VAL A 37 0.41 0.62 2.67
C VAL A 37 0.41 -0.90 2.51
N ARG A 38 -0.18 -1.42 1.43
CA ARG A 38 -0.19 -2.87 1.15
C ARG A 38 1.22 -3.46 1.06
N LYS A 39 2.14 -2.76 0.40
CA LYS A 39 3.55 -3.17 0.35
C LYS A 39 4.22 -3.18 1.73
N ALA A 40 4.01 -2.13 2.52
CA ALA A 40 4.57 -2.04 3.87
C ALA A 40 3.96 -3.12 4.80
N GLU A 41 2.67 -3.44 4.66
CA GLU A 41 2.02 -4.54 5.38
C GLU A 41 2.62 -5.89 5.01
N ALA A 42 2.90 -6.14 3.73
CA ALA A 42 3.57 -7.37 3.29
C ALA A 42 5.01 -7.48 3.82
N GLU A 43 5.78 -6.39 3.77
CA GLU A 43 7.14 -6.35 4.35
C GLU A 43 7.10 -6.58 5.87
N LEU A 44 6.13 -5.99 6.57
CA LEU A 44 5.92 -6.22 8.00
C LEU A 44 5.52 -7.68 8.28
N ALA A 45 4.69 -8.30 7.44
CA ALA A 45 4.31 -9.69 7.58
C ALA A 45 5.51 -10.63 7.52
N VAL A 46 6.46 -10.36 6.61
CA VAL A 46 7.73 -11.09 6.52
C VAL A 46 8.58 -10.87 7.78
N ALA A 47 8.76 -9.62 8.20
CA ALA A 47 9.55 -9.29 9.40
C ALA A 47 8.99 -9.95 10.67
N VAL A 48 7.66 -10.00 10.82
CA VAL A 48 7.00 -10.69 11.94
C VAL A 48 7.24 -12.20 11.85
N THR A 49 7.21 -12.78 10.65
CA THR A 49 7.51 -14.20 10.44
C THR A 49 8.96 -14.53 10.83
N GLU A 50 9.90 -13.65 10.52
CA GLU A 50 11.30 -13.77 10.95
C GLU A 50 11.43 -13.62 12.47
N ALA A 51 10.73 -12.67 13.07
CA ALA A 51 10.73 -12.48 14.52
C ALA A 51 10.23 -13.74 15.25
N VAL A 52 9.15 -14.38 14.79
CA VAL A 52 8.66 -15.64 15.37
C VAL A 52 9.70 -16.75 15.25
N GLN A 53 10.47 -16.81 14.15
CA GLN A 53 11.56 -17.78 14.02
C GLN A 53 12.73 -17.49 14.98
N VAL A 54 13.05 -16.21 15.19
CA VAL A 54 14.14 -15.77 16.07
C VAL A 54 13.79 -15.97 17.55
N PHE A 55 12.56 -15.63 17.95
CA PHE A 55 12.08 -15.75 19.33
C PHE A 55 11.52 -17.13 19.67
N GLY A 56 11.23 -17.96 18.66
CA GLY A 56 10.88 -19.38 18.79
C GLY A 56 9.38 -19.67 18.75
N ASP A 57 8.53 -18.77 19.23
CA ASP A 57 7.08 -18.93 19.22
C ASP A 57 6.32 -17.60 19.12
N GLU A 58 5.01 -17.66 18.86
CA GLU A 58 4.13 -16.49 18.70
C GLU A 58 4.01 -15.64 19.97
N GLN A 59 4.07 -16.26 21.16
CA GLN A 59 3.92 -15.58 22.45
C GLN A 59 5.17 -14.78 22.79
N SER A 60 6.34 -15.39 22.62
CA SER A 60 7.65 -14.77 22.81
C SER A 60 7.86 -13.62 21.82
N ALA A 61 7.45 -13.79 20.56
CA ALA A 61 7.48 -12.70 19.56
C ALA A 61 6.47 -11.58 19.88
N SER A 62 5.29 -11.92 20.41
CA SER A 62 4.27 -10.95 20.84
C SER A 62 4.81 -10.03 21.93
N GLU A 63 5.51 -10.59 22.92
CA GLU A 63 6.16 -9.83 23.98
C GLU A 63 7.34 -8.99 23.47
N ALA A 64 8.17 -9.56 22.59
CA ALA A 64 9.35 -8.87 22.06
C ALA A 64 9.00 -7.71 21.11
N LEU A 65 7.90 -7.84 20.35
CA LEU A 65 7.43 -6.81 19.41
C LEU A 65 6.44 -5.83 20.04
N ASP A 66 6.01 -6.04 21.28
CA ASP A 66 4.94 -5.29 21.95
C ASP A 66 3.65 -5.26 21.09
N MET A 67 3.27 -6.43 20.56
CA MET A 67 2.10 -6.63 19.71
C MET A 67 1.20 -7.70 20.30
N SER A 68 -0.10 -7.67 20.00
CA SER A 68 -0.96 -8.79 20.40
C SER A 68 -0.64 -10.07 19.61
N VAL A 69 -0.84 -11.22 20.24
CA VAL A 69 -0.73 -12.53 19.56
C VAL A 69 -1.67 -12.62 18.36
N GLU A 70 -2.84 -11.98 18.42
CA GLU A 70 -3.77 -11.90 17.30
C GLU A 70 -3.18 -11.13 16.11
N ALA A 71 -2.45 -10.03 16.37
CA ALA A 71 -1.76 -9.28 15.34
C ALA A 71 -0.65 -10.13 14.70
N ILE A 72 0.13 -10.85 15.52
CA ILE A 72 1.16 -11.78 15.03
C ILE A 72 0.54 -12.82 14.10
N ARG A 73 -0.53 -13.51 14.53
CA ARG A 73 -1.22 -14.52 13.71
C ARG A 73 -1.75 -13.96 12.39
N ARG A 74 -2.28 -12.73 12.41
CA ARG A 74 -2.75 -12.06 11.19
C ARG A 74 -1.60 -11.83 10.21
N PHE A 75 -0.45 -11.35 10.68
CA PHE A 75 0.72 -11.16 9.84
C PHE A 75 1.29 -12.49 9.32
N LEU A 76 1.31 -13.54 10.14
CA LEU A 76 1.71 -14.88 9.70
C LEU A 76 0.78 -15.44 8.61
N HIS A 77 -0.54 -15.21 8.72
CA HIS A 77 -1.47 -15.62 7.67
C HIS A 77 -1.25 -14.82 6.39
N MET A 78 -1.09 -13.50 6.51
CA MET A 78 -0.81 -12.61 5.37
C MET A 78 0.48 -12.99 4.64
N ALA A 79 1.55 -13.32 5.36
CA ALA A 79 2.81 -13.77 4.75
C ALA A 79 2.65 -15.08 3.97
N ARG A 80 1.79 -15.99 4.43
CA ARG A 80 1.47 -17.24 3.71
C ARG A 80 0.67 -16.97 2.44
N ASP A 81 -0.29 -16.07 2.50
CA ASP A 81 -1.12 -15.71 1.35
C ASP A 81 -0.28 -15.00 0.28
N GLU A 82 0.62 -14.08 0.67
CA GLU A 82 1.55 -13.41 -0.24
C GLU A 82 2.52 -14.41 -0.91
N ALA A 83 3.05 -15.38 -0.14
CA ALA A 83 3.90 -16.43 -0.68
C ALA A 83 3.14 -17.33 -1.69
N ALA A 84 1.86 -17.60 -1.45
CA ALA A 84 1.01 -18.35 -2.36
C ALA A 84 0.73 -17.58 -3.66
N ASP A 85 0.46 -16.27 -3.58
CA ASP A 85 0.23 -15.42 -4.74
C ASP A 85 1.51 -15.25 -5.59
N ALA A 86 2.67 -15.09 -4.94
CA ALA A 86 3.96 -15.07 -5.62
C ALA A 86 4.27 -16.39 -6.35
N GLY A 87 3.90 -17.53 -5.77
CA GLY A 87 4.02 -18.85 -6.42
C GLY A 87 3.14 -18.97 -7.67
N ASN A 88 1.92 -18.45 -7.61
CA ASN A 88 0.98 -18.46 -8.74
C ASN A 88 1.41 -17.48 -9.87
N ALA A 89 1.96 -16.31 -9.51
CA ALA A 89 2.53 -15.37 -10.49
C ALA A 89 3.77 -15.93 -11.21
N ALA A 90 4.62 -16.69 -10.50
CA ALA A 90 5.77 -17.37 -11.08
C ALA A 90 5.34 -18.52 -12.02
N GLU A 91 4.29 -19.26 -11.68
CA GLU A 91 3.73 -20.32 -12.54
C GLU A 91 3.07 -19.75 -13.81
N ALA A 92 2.41 -18.58 -13.70
CA ALA A 92 1.81 -17.90 -14.85
C ALA A 92 2.85 -17.33 -15.84
N ALA A 93 4.04 -16.96 -15.37
CA ALA A 93 5.15 -16.49 -16.20
C ALA A 93 5.98 -17.63 -16.85
N GLY A 94 5.69 -18.88 -16.50
CA GLY A 94 6.42 -20.08 -16.93
C GLY A 94 5.71 -20.96 -17.96
N LYS A 95 4.65 -20.47 -18.64
CA LYS A 95 4.02 -21.21 -19.75
C LYS A 95 4.57 -20.69 -21.10
N PRO A 96 5.10 -21.57 -21.97
CA PRO A 96 5.66 -21.19 -23.28
C PRO A 96 4.60 -20.66 -24.25
#